data_AF-A0A822CHD6-F1
#
_entry.id   AF-A0A822CHD6-F1
#
_cell.length_a   1.000
_cell.length_b   1.000
_cell.length_c   1.000
_cell.angle_alpha   90.00
_cell.angle_beta   90.00
_cell.angle_gamma   90.00
#
_symmetry.space_group_name_H-M   'P 1'
#
loop_
_entity.id
_entity.type
_entity.pdbx_description
1 polymer ?
#
loop_
_entity_poly.entity_id
_entity_poly.type
_entity_poly.pdbx_seq_one_letter_code
_entity_poly.pdbx_strand_id
1 'polypeptide(L)'
;SKVKCNICNQVSSSDKIILDRGCQLDMERLDISCSHCDWNGIFKAYQEHLNTVHLNSLCEHCGEELNTVNALTEHISICEKALINCVLEPYGCNEQFIRMNIRDHFLSVQHQSILLQYLFKNIRHRMNGESVISSRTRIHTDRETDETFNENPQQLLETMNMLLNGISALTDDAQRLSLESFHHQNSLRSLSEESSKLKIAIEETHSSIDAHQTNQQIFEQTLASLQQQLEEQKNISTDGKLIWKITNVPQKI
;
A
#
# COMPACT_ATOMS: atom_id res chain seq x y z
N SER A 1 -19.26 -13.24 43.34
CA SER A 1 -18.80 -11.84 43.44
C SER A 1 -20.00 -10.92 43.53
N LYS A 2 -19.90 -9.69 44.09
CA LYS A 2 -21.04 -8.75 44.12
C LYS A 2 -20.97 -7.81 42.92
N VAL A 3 -22.08 -7.59 42.22
CA VAL A 3 -22.20 -6.71 41.05
C VAL A 3 -23.18 -5.59 41.38
N LYS A 4 -22.79 -4.35 41.08
CA LYS A 4 -23.62 -3.15 41.29
C LYS A 4 -24.28 -2.75 39.96
N CYS A 5 -25.59 -2.57 39.95
CA CYS A 5 -26.30 -2.05 38.79
C CYS A 5 -25.96 -0.56 38.59
N ASN A 6 -25.51 -0.16 37.41
CA ASN A 6 -25.13 1.23 37.12
C ASN A 6 -26.32 2.19 37.01
N ILE A 7 -27.54 1.68 36.83
CA ILE A 7 -28.75 2.51 36.68
C ILE A 7 -29.39 2.79 38.04
N CYS A 8 -29.64 1.75 38.84
CA CYS A 8 -30.35 1.89 40.12
C CYS A 8 -29.44 1.76 41.35
N ASN A 9 -28.13 1.58 41.17
CA ASN A 9 -27.12 1.40 42.23
C ASN A 9 -27.33 0.20 43.18
N GLN A 10 -28.29 -0.69 42.91
CA GLN A 10 -28.50 -1.90 43.72
C GLN A 10 -27.34 -2.90 43.57
N VAL A 11 -26.95 -3.53 44.66
CA VAL A 11 -25.86 -4.51 44.72
C VAL A 11 -26.45 -5.91 44.83
N SER A 12 -26.21 -6.74 43.82
CA SER A 12 -26.68 -8.12 43.73
C SER A 12 -25.51 -9.10 43.76
N SER A 13 -25.76 -10.34 44.18
CA SER A 13 -24.79 -11.43 43.97
C SER A 13 -24.73 -11.76 42.47
N SER A 14 -23.54 -12.06 41.95
CA SER A 14 -23.32 -12.55 40.58
C SER A 14 -24.28 -13.68 40.22
N ASP A 15 -24.53 -14.58 41.18
CA ASP A 15 -25.29 -15.81 40.97
C ASP A 15 -26.81 -15.56 40.93
N LYS A 16 -27.25 -14.33 41.22
CA LYS A 16 -28.64 -13.89 41.13
C LYS A 16 -28.93 -13.10 39.85
N ILE A 17 -27.93 -12.86 39.01
CA ILE A 17 -28.12 -12.22 37.71
C ILE A 17 -28.62 -13.30 36.75
N ILE A 18 -29.90 -13.23 36.41
CA ILE A 18 -30.50 -14.09 35.40
C ILE A 18 -30.39 -13.35 34.07
N LEU A 19 -29.66 -13.95 33.12
CA LEU A 19 -29.67 -13.48 31.74
C LEU A 19 -31.05 -13.77 31.15
N ASP A 20 -31.71 -12.72 30.63
CA ASP A 20 -32.96 -12.88 29.91
C ASP A 20 -32.68 -13.55 28.57
N ARG A 21 -32.97 -14.86 28.50
CA ARG A 21 -32.79 -15.65 27.28
C ARG A 21 -33.70 -15.18 26.13
N GLY A 22 -34.86 -14.60 26.44
CA GLY A 22 -35.74 -14.04 25.41
C GLY A 22 -35.07 -12.83 24.74
N CYS A 23 -34.60 -11.90 25.57
CA CYS A 23 -33.86 -10.73 25.08
C CYS A 23 -32.59 -11.12 24.29
N GLN A 24 -31.86 -12.15 24.72
CA GLN A 24 -30.68 -12.64 24.00
C GLN A 24 -31.04 -13.22 22.62
N LEU A 25 -32.11 -14.03 22.54
CA LEU A 25 -32.58 -14.59 21.27
C LEU A 25 -33.11 -13.51 20.31
N ASP A 26 -33.76 -12.48 20.84
CA ASP A 26 -34.21 -11.34 20.06
C ASP A 26 -33.03 -10.53 19.53
N MET A 27 -31.98 -10.32 20.35
CA MET A 27 -30.74 -9.68 19.90
C MET A 27 -30.05 -10.46 18.77
N GLU A 28 -29.97 -11.80 18.86
CA GLU A 28 -29.36 -12.64 17.82
C GLU A 28 -30.07 -12.55 16.46
N ARG A 29 -31.33 -12.14 16.44
CA ARG A 29 -32.19 -12.03 15.25
C ARG A 29 -32.27 -10.61 14.68
N LEU A 30 -31.61 -9.64 15.30
CA LEU A 30 -31.61 -8.27 14.82
C LEU A 30 -30.96 -8.20 13.44
N ASP A 31 -31.62 -7.54 12.51
CA ASP A 31 -31.04 -7.19 11.21
C ASP A 31 -29.93 -6.17 11.43
N ILE A 32 -28.77 -6.46 10.84
CA ILE A 32 -27.57 -5.63 10.90
C ILE A 32 -26.95 -5.54 9.51
N SER A 33 -26.45 -4.35 9.18
CA SER A 33 -25.66 -4.07 7.99
C SER A 33 -24.18 -3.97 8.37
N CYS A 34 -23.30 -4.54 7.53
CA CYS A 34 -21.86 -4.41 7.75
C CYS A 34 -21.42 -2.96 7.51
N SER A 35 -20.53 -2.44 8.35
CA SER A 35 -19.94 -1.10 8.17
C SER A 35 -18.84 -1.06 7.10
N HIS A 36 -18.41 -2.22 6.60
CA HIS A 36 -17.27 -2.36 5.70
C HIS A 36 -17.64 -2.89 4.31
N CYS A 37 -18.88 -3.36 4.10
CA CYS A 37 -19.37 -3.84 2.80
C CYS A 37 -20.91 -3.83 2.73
N ASP A 38 -21.46 -4.18 1.58
CA ASP A 38 -22.92 -4.20 1.32
C ASP A 38 -23.65 -5.42 1.93
N TRP A 39 -22.98 -6.20 2.79
CA TRP A 39 -23.59 -7.35 3.44
C TRP A 39 -24.66 -6.92 4.45
N ASN A 40 -25.82 -7.57 4.37
CA ASN A 40 -26.93 -7.41 5.32
C ASN A 40 -27.37 -8.80 5.79
N GLY A 41 -27.64 -8.94 7.08
CA GLY A 41 -28.08 -10.21 7.66
C GLY A 41 -28.43 -10.06 9.13
N ILE A 42 -28.49 -11.18 9.85
CA ILE A 42 -28.81 -11.17 11.29
C ILE A 42 -27.54 -11.09 12.15
N PHE A 43 -27.64 -10.49 13.34
CA PHE A 43 -26.53 -10.33 14.28
C PHE A 43 -25.79 -11.65 14.56
N LYS A 44 -26.50 -12.77 14.65
CA LYS A 44 -25.90 -14.10 14.82
C LYS A 44 -24.92 -14.49 13.70
N ALA A 45 -25.23 -14.12 12.45
CA ALA A 45 -24.40 -14.41 11.29
C ALA A 45 -23.31 -13.35 11.06
N TYR A 46 -23.41 -12.19 11.72
CA TYR A 46 -22.48 -11.08 11.53
C TYR A 46 -21.05 -11.43 11.97
N GLN A 47 -20.89 -12.19 13.05
CA GLN A 47 -19.57 -12.58 13.53
C GLN A 47 -18.87 -13.57 12.58
N GLU A 48 -19.63 -14.48 11.97
CA GLU A 48 -19.11 -15.38 10.93
C GLU A 48 -18.74 -14.60 9.66
N HIS A 49 -19.58 -13.64 9.25
CA HIS A 49 -19.28 -12.72 8.15
C HIS A 49 -17.97 -11.94 8.39
N LEU A 50 -17.79 -11.34 9.57
CA LEU A 50 -16.55 -10.64 9.91
C LEU A 50 -15.33 -11.56 9.81
N ASN A 51 -15.43 -12.79 10.33
CA ASN A 51 -14.32 -13.75 10.32
C ASN A 51 -14.03 -14.38 8.96
N THR A 52 -14.97 -14.34 8.02
CA THR A 52 -14.80 -14.94 6.69
C THR A 52 -14.50 -13.90 5.62
N VAL A 53 -15.05 -12.70 5.75
CA VAL A 53 -14.95 -11.64 4.74
C VAL A 53 -13.96 -10.56 5.17
N HIS A 54 -13.91 -10.20 6.45
CA HIS A 54 -13.13 -9.07 6.96
C HIS A 54 -12.00 -9.48 7.93
N LEU A 55 -11.67 -10.77 7.96
CA LEU A 55 -10.55 -11.22 8.77
C LEU A 55 -9.28 -10.63 8.18
N ASN A 56 -8.61 -9.77 8.96
CA ASN A 56 -7.31 -9.23 8.61
C ASN A 56 -6.35 -10.41 8.41
N SER A 57 -6.10 -10.71 7.14
CA SER A 57 -5.23 -11.79 6.74
C SER A 57 -3.91 -11.21 6.29
N LEU A 58 -2.83 -11.66 6.93
CA LEU A 58 -1.47 -11.30 6.59
C LEU A 58 -1.01 -12.16 5.42
N CYS A 59 -0.41 -11.54 4.41
CA CYS A 59 0.30 -12.31 3.39
C CYS A 59 1.57 -12.92 4.01
N GLU A 60 1.70 -14.26 3.95
CA GLU A 60 2.86 -14.98 4.50
C GLU A 60 4.18 -14.65 3.79
N HIS A 61 4.12 -14.12 2.56
CA HIS A 61 5.30 -13.81 1.75
C HIS A 61 5.81 -12.38 1.96
N CYS A 62 4.90 -11.39 2.04
CA CYS A 62 5.29 -9.98 2.13
C CYS A 62 4.99 -9.32 3.48
N GLY A 63 4.17 -9.95 4.32
CA GLY A 63 3.72 -9.40 5.60
C GLY A 63 2.66 -8.30 5.47
N GLU A 64 2.10 -8.07 4.29
CA GLU A 64 1.07 -7.04 4.07
C GLU A 64 -0.25 -7.47 4.71
N GLU A 65 -0.85 -6.56 5.49
CA GLU A 65 -2.15 -6.74 6.10
C GLU A 65 -3.25 -6.46 5.07
N LEU A 66 -4.08 -7.46 4.81
CA LEU A 66 -5.16 -7.34 3.84
C LEU A 66 -6.50 -7.50 4.57
N ASN A 67 -7.38 -6.54 4.32
CA ASN A 67 -8.65 -6.38 5.06
C ASN A 67 -9.71 -7.43 4.68
N THR A 68 -9.45 -8.27 3.67
CA THR A 68 -10.37 -9.32 3.24
C THR A 68 -9.63 -10.55 2.71
N VAL A 69 -10.26 -11.73 2.81
CA VAL A 69 -9.74 -12.98 2.25
C VAL A 69 -9.67 -12.94 0.71
N ASN A 70 -10.61 -12.24 0.06
CA ASN A 70 -10.58 -12.06 -1.39
C ASN A 70 -9.37 -11.20 -1.81
N ALA A 71 -9.12 -10.10 -1.09
CA ALA A 71 -7.94 -9.27 -1.32
C ALA A 71 -6.64 -10.05 -1.07
N LEU A 72 -6.61 -10.94 -0.07
CA LEU A 72 -5.47 -11.85 0.14
C LEU A 72 -5.28 -12.82 -1.02
N THR A 73 -6.36 -13.44 -1.50
CA THR A 73 -6.30 -14.41 -2.60
C THR A 73 -5.82 -13.75 -3.89
N GLU A 74 -6.37 -12.57 -4.20
CA GLU A 74 -5.93 -11.75 -5.33
C GLU A 74 -4.48 -11.32 -5.16
N HIS A 75 -4.10 -10.83 -3.98
CA HIS A 75 -2.72 -10.45 -3.66
C HIS A 75 -1.74 -11.61 -3.83
N ILE A 76 -2.02 -12.82 -3.33
CA ILE A 76 -1.11 -13.98 -3.45
C ILE A 76 -0.79 -14.28 -4.92
N SER A 77 -1.78 -14.10 -5.82
CA SER A 77 -1.58 -14.32 -7.25
C SER A 77 -0.60 -13.33 -7.90
N ILE A 78 -0.44 -12.13 -7.31
CA ILE A 78 0.43 -11.05 -7.80
C ILE A 78 1.58 -10.70 -6.84
N CYS A 79 1.70 -11.40 -5.70
CA CYS A 79 2.63 -11.05 -4.64
C CYS A 79 4.08 -11.17 -5.12
N GLU A 80 4.81 -10.07 -5.05
CA GLU A 80 6.18 -9.97 -5.56
C GLU A 80 7.17 -10.83 -4.77
N LYS A 81 6.89 -11.02 -3.49
CA LYS A 81 7.72 -11.80 -2.56
C LYS A 81 7.35 -13.28 -2.56
N ALA A 82 6.34 -13.69 -3.31
CA ALA A 82 5.96 -15.09 -3.43
C ALA A 82 7.07 -15.88 -4.15
N LEU A 83 7.32 -17.10 -3.66
CA LEU A 83 8.16 -18.07 -4.35
C LEU A 83 7.34 -18.72 -5.47
N ILE A 84 7.85 -18.66 -6.70
CA ILE A 84 7.23 -19.26 -7.88
C ILE A 84 8.18 -20.23 -8.56
N ASN A 85 7.61 -21.24 -9.23
CA ASN A 85 8.36 -22.13 -10.11
C ASN A 85 8.63 -21.43 -11.45
N CYS A 86 9.74 -21.83 -12.08
CA CYS A 86 10.04 -21.39 -13.43
C CYS A 86 9.00 -21.89 -14.45
N VAL A 87 8.60 -21.01 -15.38
CA VAL A 87 7.74 -21.40 -16.52
C VAL A 87 8.42 -22.44 -17.43
N LEU A 88 9.74 -22.55 -17.35
CA LEU A 88 10.55 -23.55 -18.06
C LEU A 88 10.81 -24.81 -17.24
N GLU A 89 10.12 -25.03 -16.11
CA GLU A 89 10.16 -26.27 -15.32
C GLU A 89 9.96 -27.53 -16.19
N PRO A 90 8.97 -27.59 -17.11
CA PRO A 90 8.80 -28.75 -17.99
C PRO A 90 9.99 -29.01 -18.93
N TYR A 91 10.87 -28.03 -19.09
CA TYR A 91 12.02 -28.07 -19.99
C TYR A 91 13.36 -28.16 -19.26
N GLY A 92 13.32 -28.40 -17.93
CA GLY A 92 14.51 -28.70 -17.12
C GLY A 92 14.99 -27.57 -16.22
N CYS A 93 14.21 -26.50 -16.03
CA CYS A 93 14.50 -25.49 -15.00
C CYS A 93 13.72 -25.75 -13.71
N ASN A 94 14.34 -26.42 -12.74
CA ASN A 94 13.71 -26.74 -11.44
C ASN A 94 13.95 -25.66 -10.37
N GLU A 95 14.36 -24.45 -10.75
CA GLU A 95 14.61 -23.39 -9.79
C GLU A 95 13.31 -22.74 -9.33
N GLN A 96 13.24 -22.48 -8.02
CA GLN A 96 12.24 -21.60 -7.42
C GLN A 96 12.89 -20.27 -7.11
N PHE A 97 12.17 -19.19 -7.38
CA PHE A 97 12.67 -17.84 -7.17
C PHE A 97 11.56 -16.91 -6.72
N ILE A 98 11.95 -15.79 -6.12
CA ILE A 98 11.04 -14.73 -5.72
C ILE A 98 10.50 -14.08 -7.00
N ARG A 99 9.17 -13.96 -7.12
CA ARG A 99 8.49 -13.46 -8.33
C ARG A 99 9.09 -12.15 -8.87
N MET A 100 9.44 -11.21 -8.00
CA MET A 100 10.09 -9.94 -8.40
C MET A 100 11.37 -10.15 -9.24
N ASN A 101 12.06 -11.27 -9.03
CA ASN A 101 13.32 -11.60 -9.72
C ASN A 101 13.09 -12.44 -10.99
N ILE A 102 11.84 -12.58 -11.48
CA ILE A 102 11.52 -13.40 -12.65
C ILE A 102 12.33 -12.99 -13.87
N ARG A 103 12.54 -11.69 -14.08
CA ARG A 103 13.31 -11.17 -15.20
C ARG A 103 14.77 -11.60 -15.13
N ASP A 104 15.39 -11.44 -13.97
CA ASP A 104 16.81 -11.78 -13.78
C ASP A 104 17.02 -13.29 -13.88
N HIS A 105 16.11 -14.07 -13.29
CA HIS A 105 16.10 -15.53 -13.46
C HIS A 105 15.92 -15.92 -14.94
N PHE A 106 15.02 -15.25 -15.67
CA PHE A 106 14.76 -15.58 -17.07
C PHE A 106 15.96 -15.29 -17.99
N LEU A 107 16.79 -14.32 -17.61
CA LEU A 107 18.03 -13.97 -18.32
C LEU A 107 19.22 -14.88 -17.97
N SER A 108 19.04 -15.88 -17.09
CA SER A 108 20.10 -16.80 -16.69
C SER A 108 20.72 -17.56 -17.87
N VAL A 109 21.99 -17.93 -17.72
CA VAL A 109 22.71 -18.75 -18.71
C VAL A 109 22.02 -20.10 -18.93
N GLN A 110 21.38 -20.64 -17.89
CA GLN A 110 20.59 -21.87 -17.98
C GLN A 110 19.42 -21.72 -18.96
N HIS A 111 18.62 -20.65 -18.83
CA HIS A 111 17.51 -20.42 -19.76
C HIS A 111 17.99 -20.11 -21.17
N GLN A 112 19.05 -19.31 -21.32
CA GLN A 112 19.67 -19.09 -22.62
C GLN A 112 20.13 -20.41 -23.25
N SER A 113 20.70 -21.32 -22.46
CA SER A 113 21.14 -22.63 -22.94
C SER A 113 19.97 -23.54 -23.35
N ILE A 114 18.87 -23.55 -22.59
CA ILE A 114 17.64 -24.29 -22.91
C ILE A 114 17.05 -23.73 -24.21
N LEU A 115 16.87 -22.41 -24.30
CA LEU A 115 16.34 -21.75 -25.50
C LEU A 115 17.21 -22.03 -26.72
N LEU A 116 18.54 -21.89 -26.59
CA LEU A 116 19.48 -22.17 -27.67
C LEU A 116 19.51 -23.65 -28.05
N GLN A 117 19.42 -24.59 -27.10
CA GLN A 117 19.38 -26.02 -27.39
C GLN A 117 18.16 -26.36 -28.26
N TYR A 118 16.98 -25.83 -27.93
CA TYR A 118 15.76 -26.08 -28.70
C TYR A 118 15.77 -25.34 -30.05
N LEU A 119 16.28 -24.10 -30.11
CA LEU A 119 16.47 -23.37 -31.37
C LEU A 119 17.47 -24.08 -32.30
N PHE A 120 18.64 -24.48 -31.80
CA PHE A 120 19.66 -25.17 -32.60
C PHE A 120 19.25 -26.58 -33.00
N LYS A 121 18.49 -27.30 -32.17
CA LYS A 121 17.92 -28.59 -32.57
C LYS A 121 17.09 -28.43 -33.84
N ASN A 122 16.24 -27.39 -33.91
CA ASN A 122 15.42 -27.13 -35.10
C ASN A 122 16.21 -26.52 -36.28
N ILE A 123 17.18 -25.64 -36.03
CA ILE A 123 17.99 -25.02 -37.10
C ILE A 123 18.97 -26.01 -37.74
N ARG A 124 19.56 -26.93 -36.96
CA ARG A 124 20.49 -27.95 -37.47
C ARG A 124 19.79 -28.94 -38.41
N HIS A 125 18.51 -29.22 -38.18
CA HIS A 125 17.68 -30.01 -39.11
C HIS A 125 17.42 -29.26 -40.43
N ARG A 126 17.39 -27.92 -40.43
CA ARG A 126 17.20 -27.12 -41.65
C ARG A 126 18.49 -26.90 -42.46
N MET A 127 19.62 -26.60 -41.82
CA MET A 127 20.88 -26.34 -42.54
C MET A 127 21.53 -27.59 -43.15
N ASN A 128 21.19 -28.79 -42.67
CA ASN A 128 21.60 -30.04 -43.32
C ASN A 128 20.67 -30.43 -44.49
N GLY A 129 19.53 -29.75 -44.69
CA GLY A 129 18.63 -29.92 -45.84
C GLY A 129 18.84 -28.91 -46.96
N GLU A 130 19.53 -27.80 -46.71
CA GLU A 130 19.82 -26.76 -47.69
C GLU A 130 21.32 -26.44 -47.73
N SER A 131 22.13 -27.38 -48.24
CA SER A 131 23.48 -27.03 -48.69
C SER A 131 23.90 -27.83 -49.91
N VAL A 132 24.11 -27.07 -51.00
CA VAL A 132 24.83 -27.38 -52.25
C VAL A 132 24.01 -27.99 -53.40
N ILE A 133 23.14 -27.15 -53.98
CA ILE A 133 23.11 -27.03 -55.45
C ILE A 133 24.29 -26.11 -55.83
N SER A 134 25.45 -26.71 -56.11
CA SER A 134 26.49 -26.08 -56.91
C SER A 134 27.37 -27.14 -57.59
N SER A 135 26.94 -27.53 -58.78
CA SER A 135 27.77 -27.80 -59.96
C SER A 135 29.18 -28.40 -59.76
N ARG A 136 29.32 -29.74 -59.83
CA ARG A 136 30.18 -30.44 -60.82
C ARG A 136 30.26 -31.97 -60.63
N THR A 137 29.86 -32.67 -61.71
CA THR A 137 30.36 -33.97 -62.24
C THR A 137 30.43 -35.23 -61.36
N ARG A 138 29.52 -36.17 -61.69
CA ARG A 138 29.61 -37.65 -61.75
C ARG A 138 30.74 -38.34 -60.98
N ILE A 139 30.37 -39.35 -60.16
CA ILE A 139 30.61 -40.80 -60.38
C ILE A 139 29.75 -41.60 -59.37
N HIS A 140 29.17 -42.72 -59.84
CA HIS A 140 28.45 -43.77 -59.09
C HIS A 140 29.34 -44.38 -57.96
N THR A 141 28.90 -45.04 -56.89
CA THR A 141 27.83 -46.03 -56.65
C THR A 141 27.49 -46.04 -55.14
N ASP A 142 26.40 -46.76 -54.82
CA ASP A 142 26.13 -47.43 -53.53
C ASP A 142 25.47 -46.64 -52.39
N ARG A 143 24.13 -46.79 -52.37
CA ARG A 143 23.34 -47.37 -51.27
C ARG A 143 23.76 -46.97 -49.86
N GLU A 144 23.07 -45.97 -49.32
CA GLU A 144 22.69 -45.95 -47.91
C GLU A 144 21.36 -45.20 -47.75
N THR A 145 20.59 -45.71 -46.81
CA THR A 145 19.20 -45.45 -46.44
C THR A 145 18.68 -44.03 -46.69
N ASP A 146 17.60 -43.98 -47.47
CA ASP A 146 16.58 -42.94 -47.45
C ASP A 146 15.94 -42.92 -46.05
N GLU A 147 16.64 -42.32 -45.08
CA GLU A 147 16.03 -41.89 -43.83
C GLU A 147 15.15 -40.71 -44.15
N THR A 148 13.89 -41.04 -44.45
CA THR A 148 12.76 -40.13 -44.51
C THR A 148 12.96 -38.95 -43.56
N PHE A 149 13.04 -37.75 -44.14
CA PHE A 149 12.88 -36.46 -43.48
C PHE A 149 11.70 -36.54 -42.50
N ASN A 150 11.97 -36.86 -41.25
CA ASN A 150 11.01 -36.77 -40.17
C ASN A 150 11.36 -35.48 -39.43
N GLU A 151 11.08 -34.34 -40.07
CA GLU A 151 10.88 -33.09 -39.34
C GLU A 151 9.75 -33.40 -38.35
N ASN A 152 10.07 -33.83 -37.13
CA ASN A 152 9.04 -34.21 -36.20
C ASN A 152 8.28 -32.92 -35.85
N PRO A 153 7.04 -32.72 -36.35
CA PRO A 153 6.30 -31.48 -36.16
C PRO A 153 6.07 -31.18 -34.67
N GLN A 154 6.18 -32.21 -33.83
CA GLN A 154 6.18 -32.08 -32.37
C GLN A 154 7.34 -31.24 -31.83
N GLN A 155 8.55 -31.32 -32.39
CA GLN A 155 9.70 -30.55 -31.88
C GLN A 155 9.60 -29.05 -32.20
N LEU A 156 9.07 -28.73 -33.38
CA LEU A 156 8.77 -27.35 -33.77
C LEU A 156 7.63 -26.80 -32.89
N LEU A 157 6.59 -27.60 -32.67
CA LEU A 157 5.47 -27.25 -31.80
C LEU A 157 5.93 -27.02 -30.34
N GLU A 158 6.79 -27.87 -29.80
CA GLU A 158 7.37 -27.71 -28.46
C GLU A 158 8.15 -26.41 -28.32
N THR A 159 8.96 -26.07 -29.32
CA THR A 159 9.77 -24.84 -29.32
C THR A 159 8.89 -23.60 -29.45
N MET A 160 7.86 -23.68 -30.30
CA MET A 160 6.88 -22.61 -30.46
C MET A 160 6.06 -22.39 -29.17
N ASN A 161 5.68 -23.46 -28.48
CA ASN A 161 4.99 -23.38 -27.18
C ASN A 161 5.89 -22.79 -26.10
N MET A 162 7.18 -23.15 -26.05
CA MET A 162 8.14 -22.58 -25.11
C MET A 162 8.30 -21.07 -25.32
N LEU A 163 8.46 -20.63 -26.58
CA LEU A 163 8.56 -19.22 -26.91
C LEU A 163 7.27 -18.47 -26.61
N LEU A 164 6.11 -19.06 -26.91
CA LEU A 164 4.81 -18.49 -26.61
C LEU A 164 4.63 -18.28 -25.10
N ASN A 165 4.93 -19.31 -24.30
CA ASN A 165 4.84 -19.24 -22.84
C ASN A 165 5.81 -18.19 -22.25
N GLY A 166 7.03 -18.10 -22.79
CA GLY A 166 8.00 -17.07 -22.41
C GLY A 166 7.51 -15.66 -22.74
N ILE A 167 6.96 -15.44 -23.94
CA ILE A 167 6.38 -14.15 -24.35
C ILE A 167 5.18 -13.79 -23.48
N SER A 168 4.29 -14.74 -23.20
CA SER A 168 3.14 -14.53 -22.31
C SER A 168 3.60 -14.11 -20.92
N ALA A 169 4.55 -14.84 -20.31
CA ALA A 169 5.07 -14.49 -18.99
C ALA A 169 5.69 -13.08 -18.95
N LEU A 170 6.44 -12.68 -19.98
CA LEU A 170 7.00 -11.33 -20.09
C LEU A 170 5.93 -10.25 -20.35
N THR A 171 4.87 -10.59 -21.08
CA THR A 171 3.75 -9.67 -21.34
C THR A 171 2.95 -9.42 -20.08
N ASP A 172 2.66 -10.47 -19.31
CA ASP A 172 1.99 -10.39 -18.02
C ASP A 172 2.81 -9.54 -17.04
N ASP A 173 4.15 -9.72 -17.03
CA ASP A 173 5.06 -8.91 -16.23
C ASP A 173 5.05 -7.43 -16.65
N ALA A 174 5.04 -7.14 -17.96
CA ALA A 174 4.96 -5.77 -18.46
C ALA A 174 3.63 -5.08 -18.12
N GLN A 175 2.50 -5.80 -18.20
CA GLN A 175 1.19 -5.28 -17.80
C GLN A 175 1.14 -5.00 -16.29
N ARG A 176 1.69 -5.91 -15.49
CA ARG A 176 1.82 -5.74 -14.04
C ARG A 176 2.63 -4.51 -13.68
N LEU A 177 3.82 -4.34 -14.26
CA LEU A 177 4.66 -3.16 -14.06
C LEU A 177 3.94 -1.86 -14.45
N SER A 178 3.12 -1.88 -15.51
CA SER A 178 2.32 -0.73 -15.90
C SER A 178 1.26 -0.38 -14.86
N LEU A 179 0.61 -1.37 -14.26
CA LEU A 179 -0.39 -1.17 -13.20
C LEU A 179 0.26 -0.65 -11.92
N GLU A 180 1.40 -1.22 -11.52
CA GLU A 180 2.20 -0.76 -10.38
C GLU A 180 2.67 0.69 -10.58
N SER A 181 3.16 1.04 -11.77
CA SER A 181 3.55 2.41 -12.10
C SER A 181 2.38 3.38 -11.94
N PHE A 182 1.17 2.97 -12.33
CA PHE A 182 -0.04 3.77 -12.17
C PHE A 182 -0.40 3.95 -10.68
N HIS A 183 -0.30 2.89 -9.88
CA HIS A 183 -0.51 2.97 -8.43
C HIS A 183 0.49 3.91 -7.75
N HIS A 184 1.78 3.77 -8.05
CA HIS A 184 2.81 4.66 -7.51
C HIS A 184 2.58 6.12 -7.91
N GLN A 185 2.14 6.38 -9.15
CA GLN A 185 1.79 7.74 -9.58
C GLN A 185 0.62 8.32 -8.76
N ASN A 186 -0.41 7.52 -8.47
CA ASN A 186 -1.52 7.96 -7.64
C ASN A 186 -1.11 8.22 -6.19
N SER A 187 -0.28 7.34 -5.60
CA SER A 187 0.26 7.54 -4.25
C SER A 187 1.12 8.80 -4.17
N LEU A 188 1.98 9.06 -5.16
CA LEU A 188 2.76 10.29 -5.24
C LEU A 188 1.88 11.53 -5.32
N ARG A 189 0.79 11.48 -6.10
CA ARG A 189 -0.18 12.58 -6.17
C ARG A 189 -0.84 12.83 -4.82
N SER A 190 -1.29 11.79 -4.13
CA SER A 190 -1.90 11.90 -2.79
C SER A 190 -0.93 12.51 -1.77
N LEU A 191 0.31 12.03 -1.73
CA LEU A 191 1.36 12.57 -0.87
C LEU A 191 1.67 14.04 -1.18
N SER A 192 1.66 14.41 -2.47
CA SER A 192 1.84 15.80 -2.89
C SER A 192 0.70 16.70 -2.39
N GLU A 193 -0.55 16.21 -2.46
CA GLU A 193 -1.71 16.94 -1.94
C GLU A 193 -1.64 17.10 -0.42
N GLU A 194 -1.30 16.05 0.33
CA GLU A 194 -1.09 16.13 1.78
C GLU A 194 0.04 17.09 2.16
N SER A 195 1.16 17.06 1.44
CA SER A 195 2.28 17.99 1.64
C SER A 195 1.84 19.45 1.42
N SER A 196 1.02 19.71 0.40
CA SER A 196 0.47 21.05 0.15
C SER A 196 -0.44 21.53 1.29
N LYS A 197 -1.29 20.64 1.84
CA LYS A 197 -2.15 20.96 2.98
C LYS A 197 -1.32 21.27 4.22
N LEU A 198 -0.29 20.46 4.48
CA LEU A 198 0.63 20.68 5.60
C LEU A 198 1.36 22.01 5.47
N LYS A 199 1.80 22.37 4.26
CA LYS A 199 2.45 23.66 3.99
C LYS A 199 1.52 24.83 4.33
N ILE A 200 0.26 24.79 3.90
CA ILE A 200 -0.74 25.82 4.24
C ILE A 200 -0.93 25.91 5.75
N ALA A 201 -1.09 24.77 6.44
CA ALA A 201 -1.24 24.76 7.89
C ALA A 201 -0.01 25.37 8.60
N ILE A 202 1.20 25.13 8.11
CA ILE A 202 2.42 25.76 8.63
C ILE A 202 2.39 27.28 8.43
N GLU A 203 2.02 27.75 7.24
CA GLU A 203 1.91 29.19 6.94
C GLU A 203 0.87 29.89 7.83
N GLU A 204 -0.27 29.24 8.10
CA GLU A 204 -1.29 29.72 9.02
C GLU A 204 -0.79 29.78 10.48
N THR A 205 -0.10 28.73 10.95
CA THR A 205 0.49 28.72 12.29
C THR A 205 1.55 29.80 12.46
N HIS A 206 2.39 30.04 11.45
CA HIS A 206 3.38 31.11 11.47
C HIS A 206 2.71 32.48 11.58
N SER A 207 1.68 32.73 10.77
CA SER A 207 0.90 33.98 10.83
C SER A 207 0.26 34.20 12.20
N SER A 208 -0.22 33.13 12.84
CA SER A 208 -0.76 33.18 14.20
C SER A 208 0.31 33.50 15.24
N ILE A 209 1.51 32.91 15.13
CA ILE A 209 2.64 33.19 16.01
C ILE A 209 3.07 34.66 15.89
N ASP A 210 3.17 35.20 14.67
CA ASP A 210 3.54 36.59 14.44
C ASP A 210 2.52 37.56 15.07
N ALA A 211 1.23 37.24 14.98
CA ALA A 211 0.17 38.00 15.63
C ALA A 211 0.29 37.96 17.17
N HIS A 212 0.58 36.79 17.75
CA HIS A 212 0.81 36.65 19.18
C HIS A 212 2.05 37.43 19.64
N GLN A 213 3.13 37.40 18.87
CA GLN A 213 4.36 38.14 19.17
C GLN A 213 4.12 39.67 19.13
N THR A 214 3.32 40.14 18.17
CA THR A 214 2.90 41.55 18.11
C THR A 214 2.08 41.94 19.34
N ASN A 215 1.11 41.11 19.73
CA ASN A 215 0.30 41.35 20.93
C ASN A 215 1.16 41.37 22.19
N GLN A 216 2.15 40.48 22.31
CA GLN A 216 3.09 40.47 23.43
C GLN A 216 3.86 41.79 23.52
N GLN A 217 4.38 42.31 22.40
CA GLN A 217 5.08 43.59 22.37
C GLN A 217 4.18 44.76 22.82
N ILE A 218 2.92 44.77 22.42
CA ILE A 218 1.93 45.77 22.87
C ILE A 218 1.72 45.68 24.39
N PHE A 219 1.59 44.45 24.93
CA PHE A 219 1.44 44.25 26.37
C PHE A 219 2.70 44.70 27.14
N GLU A 220 3.89 44.42 26.63
CA GLU A 220 5.15 44.87 27.23
C GLU A 220 5.25 46.41 27.25
N GLN A 221 4.87 47.07 26.14
CA GLN A 221 4.84 48.54 26.07
C GLN A 221 3.81 49.17 27.01
N THR A 222 2.62 48.59 27.12
CA THR A 222 1.57 49.09 28.03
C THR A 222 1.95 48.88 29.50
N LEU A 223 2.56 47.74 29.85
CA LEU A 223 3.10 47.51 31.19
C LEU A 223 4.19 48.51 31.55
N ALA A 224 5.14 48.79 30.64
CA ALA A 224 6.18 49.78 30.86
C ALA A 224 5.59 51.19 31.07
N SER A 225 4.58 51.57 30.27
CA SER A 225 3.89 52.85 30.42
C SER A 225 3.15 52.97 31.76
N LEU A 226 2.45 51.92 32.19
CA LEU A 226 1.77 51.88 33.49
C LEU A 226 2.75 51.95 34.66
N GLN A 227 3.89 51.25 34.58
CA GLN A 227 4.96 51.32 35.58
C GLN A 227 5.51 52.75 35.70
N GLN A 228 5.71 53.43 34.57
CA GLN A 228 6.15 54.83 34.56
C GLN A 228 5.11 55.75 35.23
N GLN A 229 3.83 55.63 34.88
CA GLN A 229 2.76 56.42 35.49
C GLN A 229 2.66 56.21 37.00
N LEU A 230 2.85 54.96 37.46
CA LEU A 230 2.81 54.62 38.88
C LEU A 230 3.98 55.26 39.64
N GLU A 231 5.19 55.24 39.08
CA GLU A 231 6.35 55.91 39.68
C GLU A 231 6.19 57.44 39.70
N GLU A 232 5.63 58.03 38.64
CA GLU A 232 5.28 59.46 38.61
C GLU A 232 4.26 59.81 39.70
N GLN A 233 3.21 59.01 39.89
CA GLN A 233 2.21 59.22 40.96
C GLN A 233 2.82 59.07 42.36
N LYS A 234 3.70 58.09 42.57
CA LYS A 234 4.39 57.87 43.84
C LYS A 234 5.25 59.07 44.22
N ASN A 235 5.97 59.65 43.26
CA ASN A 235 6.80 60.84 43.48
C ASN A 235 5.98 62.11 43.79
N ILE A 236 4.71 62.17 43.37
CA ILE A 236 3.78 63.27 43.71
C ILE A 236 3.22 63.11 45.14
N SER A 237 3.21 61.89 45.70
CA SER A 237 2.57 61.56 46.99
C SER A 237 3.52 61.57 48.20
N THR A 238 4.83 61.50 47.99
CA THR A 238 5.83 61.33 49.05
C THR A 238 6.03 62.50 50.01
N ASP A 239 5.41 63.66 49.78
CA ASP A 239 5.49 64.81 50.70
C ASP A 239 4.28 64.92 51.66
N GLY A 240 3.35 63.95 51.66
CA GLY A 240 2.20 63.91 52.56
C GLY A 240 1.19 65.06 52.38
N LYS A 241 1.40 65.94 51.40
CA LYS A 241 0.51 67.02 51.00
C LYS A 241 -0.09 66.71 49.64
N LEU A 242 -1.40 66.49 49.61
CA LEU A 242 -2.20 66.50 48.39
C LEU A 242 -2.10 67.89 47.73
N ILE A 243 -1.28 68.03 46.69
CA ILE A 243 -1.22 69.25 45.88
C ILE A 243 -2.36 69.21 44.85
N TRP A 244 -3.45 69.91 45.13
CA TRP A 244 -4.48 70.20 44.13
C TRP A 244 -3.98 71.33 43.22
N LYS A 245 -3.56 70.99 42.00
CA LYS A 245 -3.15 71.99 41.00
C LYS A 245 -4.42 72.61 40.37
N ILE A 246 -4.85 73.77 40.85
CA ILE A 246 -5.92 74.55 40.21
C ILE A 246 -5.31 75.27 39.00
N THR A 247 -5.48 74.72 37.80
CA THR A 247 -5.20 75.42 36.54
C THR A 247 -6.41 76.28 36.15
N ASN A 248 -6.17 77.52 35.68
CA ASN A 248 -7.15 78.56 35.30
C ASN A 248 -7.65 79.51 36.41
N VAL A 249 -6.76 80.05 37.24
CA VAL A 249 -7.09 81.26 38.02
C VAL A 249 -6.62 82.49 37.23
N PRO A 250 -7.52 83.29 36.62
CA PRO A 250 -7.11 84.55 35.99
C PRO A 250 -6.64 85.52 37.08
N GLN A 251 -5.38 85.96 36.99
CA GLN A 251 -4.85 87.03 37.86
C GLN A 251 -5.60 88.33 37.55
N LYS A 252 -6.33 88.87 38.52
CA LYS A 252 -6.84 90.24 38.47
C LYS A 252 -5.67 91.20 38.67
N ILE A 253 -5.46 92.06 37.67
CA ILE A 253 -4.63 93.27 37.71
C ILE A 253 -5.33 94.32 38.60
#